data_AF-A0A8D8LTM0-F1
#
_entry.id   AF-A0A8D8LTM0-F1
#
_cell.length_a   1.000
_cell.length_b   1.000
_cell.length_c   1.000
_cell.angle_alpha   90.00
_cell.angle_beta   90.00
_cell.angle_gamma   90.00
#
_symmetry.space_group_name_H-M   'P 1'
#
loop_
_entity.id
_entity.type
_entity.pdbx_description
1 polymer ?
#
loop_
_entity_poly.entity_id
_entity_poly.type
_entity_poly.pdbx_seq_one_letter_code
_entity_poly.pdbx_strand_id
1 'polypeptide(L)'
;MLIKEYRIPLPLTVDEYKIAQLFMIAKKSREESSGAGSGVEILYNEPYENDEEAPGTVGQKTVKVYHVGSHLPGWIKSLLPKSALEVKEEAWNAYPFTKTVYWCDFVKNFKLEITTKYLPDDGSTENVFNLTGSELRSRIVEVIDVVKDQLYGGDYVRDEDPSIYVSEKTGRGPLSEDWISEHWETVKP
;
A
#
# COMPACT_ATOMS: atom_id res chain seq x y z
N MET A 1 18.80 -6.66 -5.35
CA MET A 1 17.56 -6.14 -4.76
C MET A 1 16.95 -5.18 -5.76
N LEU A 2 15.69 -5.36 -6.14
CA LEU A 2 14.97 -4.40 -6.98
C LEU A 2 14.31 -3.38 -6.05
N ILE A 3 14.51 -2.09 -6.31
CA ILE A 3 13.92 -1.01 -5.52
C ILE A 3 13.03 -0.19 -6.44
N LYS A 4 11.74 -0.17 -6.13
CA LYS A 4 10.76 0.69 -6.78
C LYS A 4 10.13 1.62 -5.74
N GLU A 5 10.05 2.90 -6.07
CA GLU A 5 9.34 3.90 -5.28
C GLU A 5 8.13 4.38 -6.07
N TYR A 6 6.95 4.12 -5.54
CA TYR A 6 5.69 4.60 -6.10
C TYR A 6 5.29 5.88 -5.36
N ARG A 7 5.14 6.97 -6.11
CA ARG A 7 4.65 8.25 -5.60
C ARG A 7 3.20 8.38 -5.99
N ILE A 8 2.33 8.53 -5.00
CA ILE A 8 0.87 8.55 -5.20
C ILE A 8 0.35 9.88 -4.62
N PRO A 9 0.39 10.98 -5.40
CA PRO A 9 -0.28 12.21 -5.02
C PRO A 9 -1.77 11.93 -4.81
N LEU A 10 -2.39 12.59 -3.83
CA LEU A 10 -3.83 12.48 -3.58
C LEU A 10 -4.41 13.83 -3.19
N PRO A 11 -5.68 14.14 -3.55
CA PRO A 11 -6.37 15.38 -3.15
C PRO A 11 -6.90 15.28 -1.70
N LEU A 12 -6.06 14.80 -0.79
CA LEU A 12 -6.32 14.57 0.62
C LEU A 12 -5.16 15.14 1.45
N THR A 13 -5.47 15.71 2.60
CA THR A 13 -4.41 16.01 3.57
C THR A 13 -3.86 14.72 4.17
N VAL A 14 -2.65 14.79 4.74
CA VAL A 14 -2.05 13.66 5.49
C VAL A 14 -2.98 13.21 6.62
N ASP A 15 -3.71 14.10 7.29
CA ASP A 15 -4.64 13.72 8.35
C ASP A 15 -5.89 13.02 7.82
N GLU A 16 -6.42 13.46 6.67
CA GLU A 16 -7.55 12.82 6.02
C GLU A 16 -7.18 11.42 5.51
N TYR A 17 -6.00 11.28 4.92
CA TYR A 17 -5.51 10.00 4.43
C TYR A 17 -5.39 8.96 5.54
N LYS A 18 -4.94 9.36 6.74
CA LYS A 18 -4.87 8.47 7.91
C LYS A 18 -6.21 7.80 8.20
N ILE A 19 -7.30 8.57 8.15
CA ILE A 19 -8.66 8.07 8.41
C ILE A 19 -9.13 7.21 7.23
N ALA A 20 -8.93 7.70 6.00
CA ALA A 20 -9.34 7.00 4.78
C ALA A 20 -8.67 5.63 4.65
N GLN A 21 -7.37 5.54 4.92
CA GLN A 21 -6.60 4.30 4.85
C GLN A 21 -7.14 3.24 5.80
N LEU A 22 -7.42 3.59 7.05
CA LEU A 22 -7.97 2.64 8.03
C LEU A 22 -9.35 2.12 7.60
N PHE A 23 -10.19 2.99 7.06
CA PHE A 23 -11.47 2.61 6.48
C PHE A 23 -11.29 1.65 5.30
N MET A 24 -10.37 1.96 4.37
CA MET A 24 -10.12 1.14 3.18
C MET A 24 -9.52 -0.22 3.54
N ILE A 25 -8.64 -0.30 4.53
CA ILE A 25 -8.12 -1.57 5.06
C ILE A 25 -9.27 -2.42 5.61
N ALA A 26 -10.18 -1.85 6.39
CA ALA A 26 -11.34 -2.57 6.92
C ALA A 26 -12.31 -3.02 5.81
N LYS A 27 -12.58 -2.14 4.83
CA LYS A 27 -13.42 -2.46 3.65
C LYS A 27 -12.82 -3.63 2.86
N LYS A 28 -11.53 -3.56 2.50
CA LYS A 28 -10.83 -4.60 1.75
C LYS A 28 -10.71 -5.90 2.52
N SER A 29 -10.38 -5.85 3.82
CA SER A 29 -10.35 -7.06 4.65
C SER A 29 -11.69 -7.79 4.65
N ARG A 30 -12.82 -7.07 4.67
CA ARG A 30 -14.16 -7.68 4.56
C ARG A 30 -14.44 -8.31 3.20
N GLU A 31 -14.03 -7.67 2.11
CA GLU A 31 -14.18 -8.19 0.73
C GLU A 31 -13.38 -9.49 0.54
N GLU A 32 -12.13 -9.51 1.02
CA GLU A 32 -11.20 -10.65 0.90
C GLU A 32 -11.52 -11.83 1.83
N SER A 33 -12.30 -11.62 2.90
CA SER A 33 -12.63 -12.66 3.89
C SER A 33 -13.77 -13.60 3.43
N SER A 34 -14.08 -13.66 2.13
CA SER A 34 -15.16 -14.49 1.59
C SER A 34 -14.63 -15.76 0.92
N GLY A 35 -14.72 -16.91 1.59
CA GLY A 35 -14.44 -18.24 1.01
C GLY A 35 -13.81 -19.26 1.96
N ALA A 36 -14.20 -20.54 1.87
CA ALA A 36 -13.60 -21.60 2.66
C ALA A 36 -12.17 -21.92 2.16
N GLY A 37 -11.16 -21.74 3.02
CA GLY A 37 -9.75 -22.04 2.69
C GLY A 37 -8.97 -20.90 2.00
N SER A 38 -9.58 -19.72 1.91
CA SER A 38 -8.97 -18.45 1.50
C SER A 38 -9.13 -17.47 2.66
N GLY A 39 -8.07 -16.81 3.11
CA GLY A 39 -8.21 -15.89 4.23
C GLY A 39 -6.90 -15.35 4.79
N VAL A 40 -7.08 -14.32 5.61
CA VAL A 40 -6.03 -13.66 6.38
C VAL A 40 -6.20 -14.06 7.83
N GLU A 41 -5.22 -14.78 8.39
CA GLU A 41 -5.13 -15.05 9.83
C GLU A 41 -4.33 -13.94 10.51
N ILE A 42 -4.87 -13.33 11.56
CA ILE A 42 -4.14 -12.35 12.38
C ILE A 42 -3.56 -13.08 13.59
N LEU A 43 -2.24 -13.27 13.61
CA LEU A 43 -1.53 -13.94 14.71
C LEU A 43 -1.25 -12.99 15.87
N TYR A 44 -0.91 -11.74 15.56
CA TYR A 44 -0.49 -10.72 16.51
C TYR A 44 -1.02 -9.36 16.11
N ASN A 45 -1.45 -8.57 17.09
CA ASN A 45 -1.87 -7.19 16.90
C ASN A 45 -1.73 -6.42 18.23
N GLU A 46 -0.55 -5.87 18.50
CA GLU A 46 -0.25 -5.18 19.75
C GLU A 46 0.51 -3.87 19.51
N PRO A 47 0.43 -2.91 20.45
CA PRO A 47 1.26 -1.72 20.40
C PRO A 47 2.75 -2.08 20.55
N TYR A 48 3.62 -1.30 19.93
CA TYR A 48 5.07 -1.39 20.10
C TYR A 48 5.69 0.01 20.31
N GLU A 49 6.87 0.02 20.90
CA GLU A 49 7.71 1.21 21.06
C GLU A 49 9.13 0.86 20.64
N ASN A 50 9.67 1.61 19.68
CA ASN A 50 11.05 1.56 19.21
C ASN A 50 11.54 0.15 18.81
N ASP A 51 10.75 -0.56 18.00
CA ASP A 51 11.13 -1.86 17.43
C ASP A 51 12.34 -1.72 16.49
N GLU A 52 13.20 -2.73 16.43
CA GLU A 52 14.44 -2.74 15.63
C GLU A 52 14.18 -2.57 14.12
N GLU A 53 13.05 -3.07 13.62
CA GLU A 53 12.67 -2.95 12.21
C GLU A 53 12.08 -1.57 11.87
N ALA A 54 11.62 -0.83 12.89
CA ALA A 54 11.09 0.53 12.78
C ALA A 54 11.66 1.45 13.89
N PRO A 55 12.98 1.74 13.88
CA PRO A 55 13.61 2.50 14.95
C PRO A 55 13.06 3.93 15.07
N GLY A 56 12.96 4.42 16.30
CA GLY A 56 12.49 5.76 16.63
C GLY A 56 10.98 5.96 16.47
N THR A 57 10.21 4.88 16.30
CA THR A 57 8.76 4.95 16.08
C THR A 57 7.96 4.28 17.21
N VAL A 58 6.74 4.75 17.42
CA VAL A 58 5.76 4.16 18.34
C VAL A 58 4.49 3.93 17.54
N GLY A 59 3.90 2.74 17.63
CA GLY A 59 2.80 2.38 16.76
C GLY A 59 2.16 1.04 17.07
N GLN A 60 1.49 0.48 16.08
CA GLN A 60 0.86 -0.84 16.16
C GLN A 60 1.64 -1.83 15.30
N LYS A 61 1.97 -2.99 15.86
CA LYS A 61 2.63 -4.08 15.17
C LYS A 61 1.63 -5.20 14.91
N THR A 62 1.55 -5.68 13.68
CA THR A 62 0.70 -6.81 13.31
C THR A 62 1.47 -7.90 12.62
N VAL A 63 1.18 -9.15 12.94
CA VAL A 63 1.66 -10.32 12.19
C VAL A 63 0.46 -11.05 11.62
N LYS A 64 0.48 -11.29 10.32
CA LYS A 64 -0.59 -12.01 9.61
C LYS A 64 -0.04 -13.16 8.77
N VAL A 65 -0.88 -14.15 8.53
CA VAL A 65 -0.63 -15.23 7.58
C VAL A 65 -1.72 -15.20 6.51
N TYR A 66 -1.29 -15.07 5.25
CA TYR A 66 -2.17 -15.13 4.09
C TYR A 66 -2.12 -16.53 3.50
N HIS A 67 -3.29 -17.18 3.43
CA HIS A 67 -3.43 -18.47 2.76
C HIS A 67 -3.76 -18.23 1.28
N VAL A 68 -2.71 -18.16 0.44
CA VAL A 68 -2.82 -17.79 -0.99
C VAL A 68 -3.15 -18.97 -1.91
N GLY A 69 -3.40 -20.15 -1.33
CA GLY A 69 -3.68 -21.38 -2.08
C GLY A 69 -4.84 -21.28 -3.06
N SER A 70 -5.86 -20.45 -2.79
CA SER A 70 -6.98 -20.17 -3.71
C SER A 70 -6.58 -19.25 -4.88
N HIS A 71 -5.63 -18.34 -4.68
CA HIS A 71 -5.27 -17.26 -5.61
C HIS A 71 -4.13 -17.61 -6.58
N LEU A 72 -3.37 -18.67 -6.34
CA LEU A 72 -2.30 -19.08 -7.25
C LEU A 72 -2.84 -19.71 -8.55
N PRO A 73 -2.17 -19.54 -9.71
CA PRO A 73 -2.47 -20.32 -10.91
C PRO A 73 -2.47 -21.83 -10.65
N GLY A 74 -3.39 -22.57 -11.27
CA GLY A 74 -3.59 -24.00 -10.99
C GLY A 74 -2.34 -24.87 -11.20
N TRP A 75 -1.49 -24.53 -12.18
CA TRP A 75 -0.22 -25.23 -12.42
C TRP A 75 0.78 -25.02 -11.27
N ILE A 76 0.81 -23.84 -10.64
CA ILE A 76 1.63 -23.58 -9.45
C ILE A 76 1.12 -24.39 -8.26
N LYS A 77 -0.19 -24.42 -8.02
CA LYS A 77 -0.78 -25.19 -6.91
C LYS A 77 -0.42 -26.68 -6.95
N SER A 78 -0.36 -27.26 -8.14
CA SER A 78 -0.05 -28.69 -8.32
C SER A 78 1.41 -29.07 -8.00
N LEU A 79 2.31 -28.08 -7.99
CA LEU A 79 3.74 -28.27 -7.75
C LEU A 79 4.16 -27.93 -6.32
N LEU A 80 3.28 -27.29 -5.54
CA LEU A 80 3.61 -26.76 -4.22
C LEU A 80 3.04 -27.64 -3.09
N PRO A 81 3.84 -27.96 -2.04
CA PRO A 81 3.30 -28.56 -0.82
C PRO A 81 2.36 -27.56 -0.13
N LYS A 82 1.39 -28.05 0.68
CA LYS A 82 0.41 -27.17 1.34
C LYS A 82 1.04 -26.05 2.19
N SER A 83 2.18 -26.33 2.82
CA SER A 83 2.96 -25.35 3.61
C SER A 83 3.60 -24.24 2.76
N ALA A 84 3.66 -24.38 1.43
CA ALA A 84 4.16 -23.37 0.50
C ALA A 84 3.06 -22.41 0.00
N LEU A 85 1.84 -22.56 0.50
CA LEU A 85 0.68 -21.73 0.15
C LEU A 85 0.41 -20.63 1.18
N GLU A 86 1.38 -20.35 2.04
CA GLU A 86 1.32 -19.35 3.10
C GLU A 86 2.34 -18.24 2.86
N VAL A 87 1.88 -16.99 2.94
CA VAL A 87 2.72 -15.80 2.96
C VAL A 87 2.55 -15.13 4.31
N LYS A 88 3.66 -14.92 5.01
CA LYS A 88 3.67 -14.21 6.29
C LYS A 88 3.86 -12.72 6.03
N GLU A 89 3.14 -11.91 6.78
CA GLU A 89 3.25 -10.45 6.81
C GLU A 89 3.59 -10.03 8.24
N GLU A 90 4.56 -9.14 8.38
CA GLU A 90 4.80 -8.38 9.59
C GLU A 90 4.77 -6.89 9.23
N ALA A 91 3.95 -6.12 9.95
CA ALA A 91 3.74 -4.71 9.67
C ALA A 91 3.90 -3.86 10.94
N TRP A 92 4.57 -2.73 10.80
CA TRP A 92 4.75 -1.69 11.80
C TRP A 92 4.05 -0.42 11.30
N ASN A 93 2.90 -0.12 11.89
CA ASN A 93 2.12 1.06 11.57
C ASN A 93 2.35 2.15 12.62
N ALA A 94 3.15 3.14 12.26
CA ALA A 94 3.45 4.32 13.06
C ALA A 94 3.23 5.59 12.22
N TYR A 95 1.99 5.78 11.76
CA TYR A 95 1.61 6.89 10.88
C TYR A 95 2.22 8.23 11.36
N PRO A 96 2.93 8.99 10.50
CA PRO A 96 2.95 8.92 9.03
C PRO A 96 4.06 8.02 8.43
N PHE A 97 4.49 7.00 9.16
CA PHE A 97 5.39 5.96 8.66
C PHE A 97 4.72 4.59 8.74
N THR A 98 4.95 3.75 7.74
CA THR A 98 4.55 2.34 7.80
C THR A 98 5.63 1.49 7.16
N LYS A 99 5.96 0.38 7.80
CA LYS A 99 6.80 -0.68 7.22
C LYS A 99 6.01 -1.97 7.18
N THR A 100 6.11 -2.72 6.10
CA THR A 100 5.50 -4.03 5.97
C THR A 100 6.47 -4.96 5.26
N VAL A 101 6.67 -6.14 5.83
CA VAL A 101 7.57 -7.16 5.31
C VAL A 101 6.77 -8.42 5.05
N TYR A 102 6.83 -8.90 3.82
CA TYR A 102 6.26 -10.18 3.42
C TYR A 102 7.36 -11.18 3.11
N TRP A 103 7.15 -12.43 3.53
CA TRP A 103 8.04 -13.54 3.18
C TRP A 103 7.27 -14.85 3.08
N CYS A 104 7.89 -15.84 2.44
CA CYS A 104 7.35 -17.19 2.31
C CYS A 104 8.44 -18.20 2.65
N ASP A 105 8.18 -19.08 3.62
CA ASP A 105 9.17 -20.07 4.09
C ASP A 105 9.61 -21.04 2.98
N PHE A 106 8.77 -21.25 1.96
CA PHE A 106 9.10 -22.09 0.81
C PHE A 106 10.10 -21.43 -0.14
N VAL A 107 9.95 -20.12 -0.39
CA VAL A 107 10.84 -19.36 -1.27
C VAL A 107 11.84 -18.59 -0.41
N LYS A 108 12.85 -19.29 0.11
CA LYS A 108 13.82 -18.77 1.10
C LYS A 108 14.49 -17.44 0.74
N ASN A 109 14.56 -17.08 -0.55
CA ASN A 109 15.18 -15.85 -1.03
C ASN A 109 14.16 -14.77 -1.41
N PHE A 110 12.86 -14.98 -1.20
CA PHE A 110 11.82 -14.01 -1.45
C PHE A 110 11.51 -13.21 -0.18
N LYS A 111 11.79 -11.91 -0.23
CA LYS A 111 11.35 -10.91 0.74
C LYS A 111 10.79 -9.73 -0.05
N LEU A 112 9.57 -9.31 0.28
CA LEU A 112 8.99 -8.07 -0.22
C LEU A 112 8.88 -7.11 0.95
N GLU A 113 9.59 -5.99 0.88
CA GLU A 113 9.54 -4.94 1.87
C GLU A 113 8.87 -3.70 1.27
N ILE A 114 7.86 -3.19 1.96
CA ILE A 114 7.11 -1.99 1.59
C ILE A 114 7.27 -1.00 2.72
N THR A 115 7.95 0.12 2.43
CA THR A 115 8.10 1.23 3.37
C THR A 115 7.39 2.44 2.79
N THR A 116 6.48 3.02 3.57
CA THR A 116 5.63 4.13 3.16
C THR A 116 5.83 5.32 4.09
N LYS A 117 5.96 6.52 3.50
CA LYS A 117 5.92 7.80 4.20
C LYS A 117 4.81 8.64 3.60
N TYR A 118 4.04 9.32 4.45
CA TYR A 118 2.97 10.23 4.02
C TYR A 118 3.45 11.66 4.23
N LEU A 119 3.62 12.41 3.14
CA LEU A 119 4.10 13.78 3.14
C LEU A 119 3.00 14.73 2.63
N PRO A 120 2.93 15.97 3.14
CA PRO A 120 2.02 16.99 2.63
C PRO A 120 2.62 17.67 1.37
N ASP A 121 2.97 16.88 0.36
CA ASP A 121 3.54 17.35 -0.91
C ASP A 121 2.97 16.59 -2.12
N ASP A 122 3.40 17.01 -3.32
CA ASP A 122 3.03 16.43 -4.61
C ASP A 122 3.90 15.23 -5.02
N GLY A 123 4.66 14.66 -4.09
CA GLY A 123 5.68 13.67 -4.39
C GLY A 123 6.98 14.27 -4.95
N SER A 124 7.21 15.57 -4.80
CA SER A 124 8.48 16.20 -5.23
C SER A 124 9.65 15.99 -4.27
N THR A 125 9.43 15.60 -3.00
CA THR A 125 10.54 15.38 -2.07
C THR A 125 11.40 14.20 -2.50
N GLU A 126 12.69 14.46 -2.72
CA GLU A 126 13.65 13.44 -3.10
C GLU A 126 14.22 12.66 -1.91
N ASN A 127 14.56 11.39 -2.19
CA ASN A 127 15.21 10.47 -1.25
C ASN A 127 14.60 10.44 0.17
N VAL A 128 13.26 10.44 0.28
CA VAL A 128 12.54 10.48 1.57
C VAL A 128 12.90 9.33 2.52
N PHE A 129 13.39 8.21 1.98
CA PHE A 129 13.79 7.02 2.74
C PHE A 129 15.27 7.02 3.15
N ASN A 130 16.01 8.09 2.85
CA ASN A 130 17.45 8.19 3.12
C ASN A 130 18.26 7.01 2.55
N LEU A 131 17.92 6.59 1.33
CA LEU A 131 18.64 5.52 0.64
C LEU A 131 20.10 5.88 0.46
N THR A 132 20.97 4.87 0.51
CA THR A 132 22.38 5.02 0.21
C THR A 132 22.59 5.43 -1.24
N GLY A 133 23.77 5.98 -1.57
CA GLY A 133 24.06 6.39 -2.94
C GLY A 133 23.93 5.26 -3.97
N SER A 134 24.24 4.01 -3.61
CA SER A 134 24.05 2.85 -4.51
C SER A 134 22.58 2.50 -4.69
N GLU A 135 21.80 2.47 -3.62
CA GLU A 135 20.38 2.15 -3.67
C GLU A 135 19.61 3.21 -4.45
N LEU A 136 19.88 4.49 -4.16
CA LEU A 136 19.25 5.63 -4.83
C LEU A 136 19.49 5.61 -6.35
N ARG A 137 20.70 5.24 -6.80
CA ARG A 137 21.02 5.08 -8.23
C ARG A 137 20.30 3.89 -8.88
N SER A 138 19.99 2.85 -8.13
CA SER A 138 19.29 1.65 -8.62
C SER A 138 17.76 1.76 -8.52
N ARG A 139 17.26 2.74 -7.76
CA ARG A 139 15.83 2.97 -7.54
C ARG A 139 15.16 3.41 -8.84
N ILE A 140 14.01 2.81 -9.12
CA ILE A 140 13.09 3.28 -10.16
C ILE A 140 11.97 4.05 -9.46
N VAL A 141 11.73 5.29 -9.88
CA VAL A 141 10.63 6.13 -9.36
C VAL A 141 9.52 6.13 -10.39
N GLU A 142 8.31 5.80 -9.96
CA GLU A 142 7.09 5.83 -10.78
C GLU A 142 6.04 6.68 -10.04
N VAL A 143 5.40 7.58 -10.75
CA VAL A 143 4.22 8.31 -10.24
C VAL A 143 2.99 7.52 -10.66
N ILE A 144 2.11 7.24 -9.71
CA ILE A 144 0.79 6.67 -9.97
C ILE A 144 -0.21 7.84 -9.91
N ASP A 145 -0.72 8.22 -11.07
CA ASP A 145 -1.77 9.21 -11.23
C ASP A 145 -3.12 8.50 -11.23
N VAL A 146 -3.90 8.68 -10.16
CA VAL A 146 -5.21 8.03 -10.00
C VAL A 146 -6.23 8.38 -11.09
N VAL A 147 -6.01 9.42 -11.90
CA VAL A 147 -6.84 9.76 -13.06
C VAL A 147 -6.30 9.18 -14.35
N LYS A 148 -4.98 9.23 -14.57
CA LYS A 148 -4.37 8.77 -15.84
C LYS A 148 -4.07 7.27 -15.86
N ASP A 149 -3.79 6.66 -14.72
CA ASP A 149 -3.45 5.24 -14.58
C ASP A 149 -4.68 4.39 -14.26
N GLN A 150 -5.78 4.63 -14.98
CA GLN A 150 -7.03 3.90 -14.80
C GLN A 150 -6.90 2.41 -15.14
N LEU A 151 -7.60 1.60 -14.35
CA LEU A 151 -7.76 0.17 -14.62
C LEU A 151 -8.64 -0.03 -15.87
N TYR A 152 -8.52 -1.19 -16.51
CA TYR A 152 -9.22 -1.50 -17.75
C TYR A 152 -9.98 -2.83 -17.66
N GLY A 153 -10.98 -3.00 -18.52
CA GLY A 153 -11.74 -4.24 -18.61
C GLY A 153 -12.55 -4.52 -17.34
N GLY A 154 -12.42 -5.74 -16.80
CA GLY A 154 -13.17 -6.18 -15.63
C GLY A 154 -12.75 -5.54 -14.30
N ASP A 155 -11.56 -4.94 -14.25
CA ASP A 155 -11.03 -4.29 -13.05
C ASP A 155 -11.46 -2.82 -12.93
N TYR A 156 -12.01 -2.24 -14.00
CA TYR A 156 -12.56 -0.87 -13.97
C TYR A 156 -13.92 -0.86 -13.27
N VAL A 157 -14.03 -0.07 -12.20
CA VAL A 157 -15.27 0.18 -11.48
C VAL A 157 -15.61 1.66 -11.60
N ARG A 158 -16.67 1.96 -12.36
CA ARG A 158 -17.13 3.33 -12.62
C ARG A 158 -17.32 4.15 -11.34
N ASP A 159 -17.89 3.56 -10.29
CA ASP A 159 -18.15 4.26 -9.03
C ASP A 159 -16.87 4.55 -8.21
N GLU A 160 -15.73 3.96 -8.59
CA GLU A 160 -14.42 4.20 -7.99
C GLU A 160 -13.52 5.08 -8.89
N ASP A 161 -14.06 5.63 -9.99
CA ASP A 161 -13.32 6.47 -10.95
C ASP A 161 -13.28 7.95 -10.49
N PRO A 162 -12.10 8.47 -10.11
CA PRO A 162 -11.95 9.84 -9.62
C PRO A 162 -12.16 10.91 -10.69
N SER A 163 -12.11 10.56 -11.98
CA SER A 163 -12.34 11.48 -13.10
C SER A 163 -13.82 11.85 -13.28
N ILE A 164 -14.72 11.11 -12.61
CA ILE A 164 -16.17 11.35 -12.67
C ILE A 164 -16.82 11.47 -11.30
N TYR A 165 -16.17 10.96 -10.24
CA TYR A 165 -16.70 11.02 -8.89
C TYR A 165 -16.65 12.44 -8.31
N VAL A 166 -17.74 12.82 -7.64
CA VAL A 166 -17.84 14.07 -6.86
C VAL A 166 -18.29 13.73 -5.45
N SER A 167 -17.50 14.16 -4.47
CA SER A 167 -17.85 14.00 -3.06
C SER A 167 -19.00 14.92 -2.67
N GLU A 168 -20.16 14.36 -2.31
CA GLU A 168 -21.31 15.14 -1.83
C GLU A 168 -20.99 15.94 -0.55
N LYS A 169 -20.08 15.43 0.28
CA LYS A 169 -19.74 16.05 1.58
C LYS A 169 -18.75 17.20 1.48
N THR A 170 -17.80 17.10 0.55
CA THR A 170 -16.68 18.05 0.45
C THR A 170 -16.68 18.86 -0.84
N GLY A 171 -17.47 18.46 -1.84
CA GLY A 171 -17.47 19.04 -3.18
C GLY A 171 -16.19 18.74 -3.98
N ARG A 172 -15.28 17.89 -3.50
CA ARG A 172 -14.06 17.51 -4.23
C ARG A 172 -14.41 16.61 -5.42
N GLY A 173 -13.66 16.78 -6.49
CA GLY A 173 -13.89 16.09 -7.76
C GLY A 173 -14.94 16.78 -8.64
N PRO A 174 -15.09 16.36 -9.90
CA PRO A 174 -14.28 15.33 -10.55
C PRO A 174 -12.85 15.82 -10.75
N LEU A 175 -11.88 14.91 -10.71
CA LEU A 175 -10.48 15.26 -10.96
C LEU A 175 -10.26 15.38 -12.48
N SER A 176 -9.68 16.49 -12.91
CA SER A 176 -9.29 16.72 -14.30
C SER A 176 -8.05 15.89 -14.67
N GLU A 177 -7.68 15.87 -15.96
CA GLU A 177 -6.41 15.26 -16.38
C GLU A 177 -5.18 15.97 -15.78
N ASP A 178 -5.31 17.25 -15.41
CA ASP A 178 -4.21 18.05 -14.86
C ASP A 178 -4.35 18.31 -13.35
N TRP A 179 -5.18 17.49 -12.67
CA TRP A 179 -5.59 17.71 -11.29
C TRP A 179 -4.42 17.83 -10.30
N ILE A 180 -3.30 17.14 -10.54
CA ILE A 180 -2.11 17.23 -9.69
C ILE A 180 -1.58 18.67 -9.72
N SER A 181 -1.33 19.21 -10.92
CA SER A 181 -0.84 20.57 -11.08
C SER A 181 -1.85 21.60 -10.55
N GLU A 182 -3.13 21.44 -10.91
CA GLU A 182 -4.20 22.34 -10.46
C GLU A 182 -4.33 22.36 -8.92
N HIS A 183 -4.35 21.19 -8.28
CA HIS A 183 -4.45 21.10 -6.82
C HIS A 183 -3.26 21.81 -6.16
N TRP A 184 -2.03 21.50 -6.58
CA TRP A 184 -0.83 22.04 -5.98
C TRP A 184 -0.55 23.50 -6.33
N GLU A 185 -1.14 24.06 -7.38
CA GLU A 185 -1.19 25.51 -7.60
C GLU A 185 -2.13 26.22 -6.61
N THR A 186 -3.26 25.60 -6.27
CA THR A 186 -4.25 26.21 -5.36
C THR A 186 -3.87 26.15 -3.88
N VAL A 187 -3.06 25.17 -3.47
CA VAL A 187 -2.63 25.01 -2.06
C VAL A 187 -1.22 25.53 -1.78
N LYS A 188 -0.51 26.04 -2.79
CA LYS A 188 0.77 26.75 -2.58
C LYS A 188 0.50 28.05 -1.79
N PRO A 189 1.30 28.35 -0.74
CA PRO A 189 1.17 29.57 0.04
C PRO A 189 1.37 30.85 -0.78
#